data_AF-A0A9P0BI87-F1
#
_entry.id   AF-A0A9P0BI87-F1
#
_cell.length_a   1.000
_cell.length_b   1.000
_cell.length_c   1.000
_cell.angle_alpha   90.00
_cell.angle_beta   90.00
_cell.angle_gamma   90.00
#
_symmetry.space_group_name_H-M   'P 1'
#
loop_
_entity.id
_entity.type
_entity.pdbx_description
1 polymer ?
#
loop_
_entity_poly.entity_id
_entity_poly.type
_entity_poly.pdbx_seq_one_letter_code
_entity_poly.pdbx_strand_id
1 'polypeptide(L)'
;MSKYLIFFLVIGVYTTIDLNESELIYLANHLSIEECRKLVAYAHYKSFDLPNELDQAEHKLSLGTSCIDLLNHWNSAKGEGKGETHEVLEHRLRQMNKKDLADWLGKTVFRQLGPDMERELKYGFKELLNDTTTIRYAKGPTFMPVIDDTPPTTWLPIDSILYAIIVILLVIFIIVCFQACYVVWYKCLERRRKGKNRMYRRVSNDVSESEDEEDDKFDIRNHEKSKKIKENSV
;
A
#
# COMPACT_ATOMS: atom_id res chain seq x y z
N MET A 1 2.69 -24.15 -9.88
CA MET A 1 2.58 -24.16 -8.41
C MET A 1 3.21 -22.93 -7.74
N SER A 2 4.44 -22.51 -8.10
CA SER A 2 5.08 -21.30 -7.52
C SER A 2 4.32 -19.97 -7.73
N LYS A 3 3.57 -19.81 -8.83
CA LYS A 3 2.76 -18.59 -9.09
C LYS A 3 1.59 -18.39 -8.12
N TYR A 4 1.07 -19.47 -7.54
CA TYR A 4 -0.05 -19.39 -6.59
C TYR A 4 0.43 -19.06 -5.18
N LEU A 5 1.64 -19.49 -4.79
CA LEU A 5 2.24 -19.19 -3.50
C LEU A 5 2.54 -17.69 -3.31
N ILE A 6 3.01 -17.02 -4.36
CA ILE A 6 3.26 -15.56 -4.32
C ILE A 6 1.93 -14.79 -4.30
N PHE A 7 0.89 -15.30 -4.96
CA PHE A 7 -0.44 -14.69 -4.90
C PHE A 7 -1.03 -14.78 -3.48
N PHE A 8 -0.82 -15.90 -2.77
CA PHE A 8 -1.24 -16.04 -1.37
C PHE A 8 -0.54 -15.08 -0.40
N LEU A 9 0.74 -14.76 -0.60
CA LEU A 9 1.45 -13.78 0.25
C LEU A 9 1.00 -12.33 0.05
N VAL A 10 0.34 -12.02 -1.07
CA VAL A 10 -0.20 -10.68 -1.39
C VAL A 10 -1.70 -10.59 -1.09
N ILE A 11 -2.38 -11.70 -0.84
CA ILE A 11 -3.80 -11.71 -0.47
C ILE A 11 -3.92 -11.32 1.01
N GLY A 12 -4.16 -10.03 1.22
CA GLY A 12 -4.83 -9.52 2.40
C GLY A 12 -3.95 -9.51 3.64
N VAL A 13 -3.18 -8.44 3.80
CA VAL A 13 -3.07 -7.84 5.12
C VAL A 13 -4.50 -7.41 5.48
N TYR A 14 -5.29 -8.35 6.01
CA TYR A 14 -6.44 -8.02 6.80
C TYR A 14 -5.85 -7.36 8.03
N THR A 15 -5.80 -6.03 7.98
CA THR A 15 -5.74 -5.17 9.15
C THR A 15 -6.53 -5.84 10.26
N THR A 16 -5.88 -6.10 11.38
CA THR A 16 -6.52 -6.71 12.53
C THR A 16 -7.70 -5.84 12.92
N ILE A 17 -8.92 -6.35 12.68
CA ILE A 17 -10.15 -5.69 13.12
C ILE A 17 -10.20 -5.95 14.61
N ASP A 18 -9.61 -5.03 15.38
CA ASP A 18 -9.43 -5.22 16.81
C ASP A 18 -10.56 -4.58 17.64
N LEU A 19 -11.51 -3.88 17.01
CA LEU A 19 -12.65 -3.27 17.71
C LEU A 19 -13.83 -4.24 17.84
N ASN A 20 -14.21 -4.53 19.09
CA ASN A 20 -15.38 -5.33 19.42
C ASN A 20 -16.64 -4.46 19.60
N GLU A 21 -17.83 -5.04 19.39
CA GLU A 21 -19.11 -4.33 19.58
C GLU A 21 -19.26 -3.77 21.00
N SER A 22 -18.79 -4.52 22.02
CA SER A 22 -18.82 -4.05 23.42
C SER A 22 -17.99 -2.78 23.65
N GLU A 23 -16.91 -2.60 22.90
CA GLU A 23 -16.04 -1.43 23.02
C GLU A 23 -16.68 -0.21 22.36
N LEU A 24 -17.35 -0.40 21.23
CA LEU A 24 -18.15 0.64 20.58
C LEU A 24 -19.34 1.08 21.45
N ILE A 25 -20.02 0.15 22.11
CA ILE A 25 -21.09 0.46 23.08
C ILE A 25 -20.52 1.27 24.25
N TYR A 26 -19.35 0.89 24.78
CA TYR A 26 -18.72 1.63 25.85
C TYR A 26 -18.39 3.06 25.42
N LEU A 27 -17.76 3.25 24.25
CA LEU A 27 -17.50 4.57 23.69
C LEU A 27 -18.81 5.37 23.54
N ALA A 28 -19.86 4.75 22.99
CA ALA A 28 -21.15 5.41 22.78
C ALA A 28 -21.80 5.91 24.08
N ASN A 29 -21.58 5.22 25.20
CA ASN A 29 -22.12 5.62 26.50
C ASN A 29 -21.30 6.72 27.19
N HIS A 30 -20.05 6.95 26.78
CA HIS A 30 -19.14 7.93 27.38
C HIS A 30 -18.92 9.18 26.52
N LEU A 31 -19.49 9.23 25.31
CA LEU A 31 -19.51 10.40 24.44
C LEU A 31 -20.91 11.02 24.41
N SER A 32 -20.98 12.35 24.38
CA SER A 32 -22.23 13.01 24.02
C SER A 32 -22.57 12.76 22.55
N ILE A 33 -23.83 12.96 22.15
CA ILE A 33 -24.26 12.79 20.75
C ILE A 33 -23.47 13.70 19.80
N GLU A 34 -23.12 14.90 20.26
CA GLU A 34 -22.34 15.88 19.50
C GLU A 34 -20.89 15.41 19.36
N GLU A 35 -20.26 15.03 20.47
CA GLU A 35 -18.90 14.50 20.49
C GLU A 35 -18.78 13.26 19.60
N CYS A 36 -19.78 12.37 19.63
CA CYS A 36 -19.78 11.17 18.81
C CYS A 36 -19.81 11.50 17.31
N ARG A 37 -20.58 12.51 16.90
CA ARG A 37 -20.56 12.98 15.50
C ARG A 37 -19.22 13.56 15.11
N LYS A 38 -18.61 14.34 16.00
CA LYS A 38 -17.24 14.84 15.77
C LYS A 38 -16.26 13.69 15.61
N LEU A 39 -16.32 12.71 16.51
CA LEU A 39 -15.45 11.54 16.47
C LEU A 39 -15.57 10.79 15.14
N VAL A 40 -16.79 10.50 14.70
CA VAL A 40 -17.03 9.80 13.43
C VAL A 40 -16.58 10.65 12.25
N ALA A 41 -16.94 11.94 12.22
CA ALA A 41 -16.48 12.90 11.20
C ALA A 41 -14.94 12.92 11.11
N TYR A 42 -14.25 12.94 12.24
CA TYR A 42 -12.80 12.95 12.32
C TYR A 42 -12.23 11.61 11.85
N ALA A 43 -12.89 10.51 12.18
CA ALA A 43 -12.48 9.16 11.80
C ALA A 43 -12.66 8.86 10.30
N HIS A 44 -13.43 9.66 9.55
CA HIS A 44 -13.47 9.59 8.09
C HIS A 44 -12.21 10.15 7.41
N TYR A 45 -11.47 11.04 8.07
CA TYR A 45 -10.24 11.59 7.52
C TYR A 45 -9.08 10.64 7.78
N LYS A 46 -8.30 10.33 6.74
CA LYS A 46 -7.11 9.46 6.84
C LYS A 46 -5.80 10.23 7.06
N SER A 47 -5.85 11.56 7.05
CA SER A 47 -4.68 12.40 7.33
C SER A 47 -4.34 12.36 8.81
N PHE A 48 -3.04 12.46 9.13
CA PHE A 48 -2.60 12.56 10.52
C PHE A 48 -3.19 13.81 11.20
N ASP A 49 -3.12 14.94 10.50
CA ASP A 49 -3.68 16.22 10.91
C ASP A 49 -5.17 16.34 10.55
N LEU A 50 -5.91 17.11 11.36
CA LEU A 50 -7.29 17.48 11.09
C LEU A 50 -7.33 18.58 10.02
N PRO A 51 -8.09 18.40 8.92
CA PRO A 51 -8.31 19.46 7.96
C PRO A 51 -9.25 20.55 8.51
N ASN A 52 -9.10 21.80 8.06
CA ASN A 52 -9.95 22.92 8.49
C ASN A 52 -11.43 22.81 8.07
N GLU A 53 -11.81 21.82 7.25
CA GLU A 53 -13.18 21.62 6.74
C GLU A 53 -14.06 20.72 7.64
N LEU A 54 -13.66 20.55 8.90
CA LEU A 54 -14.30 19.67 9.88
C LEU A 54 -15.80 19.94 10.07
N ASP A 55 -16.19 21.21 10.10
CA ASP A 55 -17.59 21.61 10.30
C ASP A 55 -18.50 21.08 9.17
N GLN A 56 -17.99 20.98 7.94
CA GLN A 56 -18.75 20.46 6.80
C GLN A 56 -18.97 18.94 6.88
N ALA A 57 -18.05 18.20 7.51
CA ALA A 57 -18.18 16.76 7.71
C ALA A 57 -19.17 16.45 8.84
N GLU A 58 -19.18 17.24 9.92
CA GLU A 58 -20.16 17.13 11.00
C GLU A 58 -21.59 17.36 10.50
N HIS A 59 -21.79 18.34 9.60
CA HIS A 59 -23.11 18.65 9.02
C HIS A 59 -23.64 17.60 8.03
N LYS A 60 -22.79 16.71 7.50
CA LYS A 60 -23.22 15.61 6.63
C LYS A 60 -23.78 14.41 7.40
N LEU A 61 -23.54 14.35 8.71
CA LEU A 61 -24.05 13.29 9.57
C LEU A 61 -25.49 13.59 10.00
N SER A 62 -26.38 12.60 9.88
CA SER A 62 -27.81 12.81 10.13
C SER A 62 -28.08 13.17 11.59
N LEU A 63 -28.92 14.21 11.81
CA LEU A 63 -29.19 14.80 13.13
C LEU A 63 -29.98 13.89 14.10
N GLY A 64 -30.39 12.69 13.69
CA GLY A 64 -31.28 11.80 14.47
C GLY A 64 -30.76 10.38 14.75
N THR A 65 -29.54 10.03 14.33
CA THR A 65 -28.96 8.70 14.61
C THR A 65 -28.35 8.64 16.01
N SER A 66 -28.47 7.49 16.67
CA SER A 66 -27.82 7.25 17.96
C SER A 66 -26.30 7.13 17.77
N CYS A 67 -25.52 7.42 18.82
CA CYS A 67 -24.06 7.34 18.73
C CYS A 67 -23.56 5.93 18.38
N ILE A 68 -24.21 4.89 18.92
CA ILE A 68 -23.85 3.50 18.61
C ILE A 68 -24.10 3.17 17.14
N ASP A 69 -25.20 3.67 16.56
CA ASP A 69 -25.47 3.46 15.13
C ASP A 69 -24.42 4.13 14.24
N LEU A 70 -23.96 5.32 14.61
CA LEU A 70 -22.91 6.05 13.90
C LEU A 70 -21.57 5.29 13.95
N LEU A 71 -21.18 4.80 15.13
CA LEU A 71 -19.95 4.03 15.31
C LEU A 71 -20.00 2.67 14.60
N ASN A 72 -21.14 1.98 14.67
CA ASN A 72 -21.34 0.72 13.96
C ASN A 72 -21.36 0.91 12.44
N HIS A 73 -21.95 2.00 11.95
CA HIS A 73 -21.90 2.34 10.54
C HIS A 73 -20.46 2.54 10.08
N TRP A 74 -19.70 3.39 10.78
CA TRP A 74 -18.28 3.62 10.47
C TRP A 74 -17.47 2.31 10.47
N ASN A 75 -17.66 1.44 11.47
CA ASN A 75 -16.93 0.17 11.58
C ASN A 75 -17.30 -0.85 10.47
N SER A 76 -18.51 -0.77 9.90
CA SER A 76 -19.01 -1.72 8.90
C SER A 76 -18.91 -1.22 7.45
N ALA A 77 -18.81 0.10 7.24
CA ALA A 77 -18.80 0.72 5.93
C ALA A 77 -17.44 0.59 5.22
N LYS A 78 -17.48 0.14 3.96
CA LYS A 78 -16.28 -0.05 3.13
C LYS A 78 -15.70 1.30 2.71
N GLY A 79 -14.44 1.55 3.05
CA GLY A 79 -13.76 2.83 2.76
C GLY A 79 -13.82 3.84 3.90
N GLU A 80 -14.52 3.51 4.99
CA GLU A 80 -14.54 4.24 6.25
C GLU A 80 -13.70 3.48 7.28
N GLY A 81 -14.31 2.89 8.30
CA GLY A 81 -13.65 2.11 9.36
C GLY A 81 -13.54 0.60 9.10
N LYS A 82 -14.14 0.07 8.03
CA LYS A 82 -14.05 -1.37 7.74
C LYS A 82 -12.62 -1.79 7.39
N GLY A 83 -11.97 -2.48 8.32
CA GLY A 83 -10.55 -2.84 8.20
C GLY A 83 -9.62 -1.71 8.63
N GLU A 84 -10.08 -0.78 9.46
CA GLU A 84 -9.20 0.13 10.19
C GLU A 84 -8.97 -0.43 11.60
N THR A 85 -7.85 -0.07 12.22
CA THR A 85 -7.51 -0.48 13.59
C THR A 85 -8.14 0.45 14.62
N HIS A 86 -8.21 0.02 15.88
CA HIS A 86 -8.68 0.86 17.00
C HIS A 86 -7.86 2.15 17.18
N GLU A 87 -6.61 2.18 16.67
CA GLU A 87 -5.72 3.33 16.67
C GLU A 87 -6.38 4.57 16.04
N VAL A 88 -7.20 4.39 14.99
CA VAL A 88 -7.86 5.52 14.33
C VAL A 88 -8.80 6.23 15.30
N LEU A 89 -9.64 5.49 16.03
CA LEU A 89 -10.52 6.07 17.05
C LEU A 89 -9.72 6.62 18.23
N GLU A 90 -8.66 5.92 18.67
CA GLU A 90 -7.78 6.40 19.74
C GLU A 90 -7.18 7.78 19.40
N HIS A 91 -6.60 7.91 18.22
CA HIS A 91 -5.97 9.14 17.75
C HIS A 91 -6.99 10.28 17.68
N ARG A 92 -8.19 10.03 17.14
CA ARG A 92 -9.24 11.05 17.07
C ARG A 92 -9.78 11.44 18.45
N LEU A 93 -9.92 10.49 19.37
CA LEU A 93 -10.27 10.77 20.76
C LEU A 93 -9.22 11.68 21.43
N ARG A 94 -7.93 11.45 21.19
CA ARG A 94 -6.85 12.32 21.70
C ARG A 94 -6.96 13.74 21.13
N GLN A 95 -7.25 13.88 19.84
CA GLN A 95 -7.44 15.17 19.18
C GLN A 95 -8.67 15.94 19.69
N MET A 96 -9.70 15.22 20.15
CA MET A 96 -10.86 15.80 20.83
C MET A 96 -10.65 16.04 22.33
N ASN A 97 -9.42 15.90 22.83
CA ASN A 97 -9.09 16.02 24.25
C ASN A 97 -9.77 14.99 25.17
N LYS A 98 -10.16 13.82 24.64
CA LYS A 98 -10.72 12.67 25.38
C LYS A 98 -9.65 11.62 25.66
N LYS A 99 -8.55 12.04 26.31
CA LYS A 99 -7.36 11.20 26.53
C LYS A 99 -7.64 9.95 27.36
N ASP A 100 -8.49 10.05 28.37
CA ASP A 100 -8.82 8.91 29.24
C ASP A 100 -9.57 7.80 28.47
N LEU A 101 -10.46 8.17 27.56
CA LEU A 101 -11.17 7.23 26.69
C LEU A 101 -10.24 6.60 25.65
N ALA A 102 -9.32 7.39 25.11
CA ALA A 102 -8.28 6.89 24.20
C ALA A 102 -7.38 5.85 24.90
N ASP A 103 -6.87 6.18 26.09
CA ASP A 103 -6.02 5.27 26.87
C ASP A 103 -6.78 4.02 27.32
N TRP A 104 -8.08 4.14 27.65
CA TRP A 104 -8.94 3.01 27.94
C TRP A 104 -9.13 2.10 26.71
N LEU A 105 -9.38 2.67 25.54
CA LEU A 105 -9.60 1.92 24.30
C LEU A 105 -8.37 1.12 23.92
N GLY A 106 -7.18 1.77 23.89
CA GLY A 106 -5.92 1.08 23.61
C GLY A 106 -5.65 -0.07 24.59
N LYS A 107 -5.84 0.13 25.89
CA LYS A 107 -5.63 -0.94 26.89
C LYS A 107 -6.62 -2.10 26.77
N THR A 108 -7.88 -1.79 26.45
CA THR A 108 -8.96 -2.79 26.44
C THR A 108 -8.86 -3.70 25.23
N VAL A 109 -8.52 -3.14 24.07
CA VAL A 109 -8.34 -3.89 22.83
C VAL A 109 -7.18 -4.88 22.94
N PHE A 110 -6.10 -4.53 23.68
CA PHE A 110 -4.96 -5.41 23.92
C PHE A 110 -5.08 -6.30 25.18
N ARG A 111 -6.27 -6.45 25.77
CA ARG A 111 -6.43 -7.16 27.06
C ARG A 111 -5.96 -8.62 27.04
N GLN A 112 -5.93 -9.26 25.88
CA GLN A 112 -5.39 -10.62 25.72
C GLN A 112 -3.89 -10.64 25.37
N LEU A 113 -3.41 -9.67 24.59
CA LEU A 113 -1.99 -9.58 24.20
C LEU A 113 -1.07 -9.13 25.35
N GLY A 114 -1.54 -8.23 26.21
CA GLY A 114 -0.74 -7.66 27.30
C GLY A 114 -0.24 -8.73 28.30
N PRO A 115 -1.13 -9.54 28.90
CA PRO A 115 -0.73 -10.57 29.86
C PRO A 115 0.10 -11.68 29.23
N ASP A 116 -0.16 -12.03 27.98
CA ASP A 116 0.62 -13.05 27.26
C ASP A 116 2.02 -12.52 26.92
N MET A 117 2.16 -11.28 26.46
CA MET A 117 3.47 -10.66 26.24
C MET A 117 4.23 -10.46 27.57
N GLU A 118 3.56 -10.03 28.63
CA GLU A 118 4.16 -9.94 29.97
C GLU A 118 4.60 -11.31 30.48
N ARG A 119 3.82 -12.36 30.23
CA ARG A 119 4.19 -13.75 30.52
C ARG A 119 5.43 -14.15 29.72
N GLU A 120 5.44 -14.00 28.41
CA GLU A 120 6.59 -14.37 27.57
C GLU A 120 7.84 -13.55 27.94
N LEU A 121 7.70 -12.28 28.29
CA LEU A 121 8.81 -11.47 28.81
C LEU A 121 9.30 -12.02 30.17
N LYS A 122 8.38 -12.28 31.10
CA LYS A 122 8.72 -12.72 32.46
C LYS A 122 9.28 -14.12 32.53
N TYR A 123 8.83 -15.04 31.67
CA TYR A 123 9.27 -16.43 31.64
C TYR A 123 10.38 -16.67 30.62
N GLY A 124 10.29 -16.06 29.43
CA GLY A 124 11.32 -16.19 28.38
C GLY A 124 12.65 -15.53 28.74
N PHE A 125 12.64 -14.42 29.49
CA PHE A 125 13.89 -13.82 30.00
C PHE A 125 14.32 -14.36 31.36
N LYS A 126 13.51 -15.21 32.01
CA LYS A 126 13.87 -15.82 33.30
C LYS A 126 15.06 -16.78 33.16
N GLU A 127 15.13 -17.47 32.02
CA GLU A 127 16.22 -18.38 31.69
C GLU A 127 17.54 -17.60 31.49
N LEU A 128 17.48 -16.48 30.77
CA LEU A 128 18.61 -15.55 30.61
C LEU A 128 19.09 -14.91 31.94
N LEU A 129 18.17 -14.61 32.85
CA LEU A 129 18.48 -14.06 34.17
C LEU A 129 19.01 -15.12 35.14
N ASN A 130 18.56 -16.36 35.04
CA ASN A 130 19.08 -17.47 35.85
C ASN A 130 20.50 -17.88 35.41
N ASP A 131 20.80 -17.86 34.11
CA ASP A 131 22.15 -18.14 33.61
C ASP A 131 23.17 -17.08 34.06
N THR A 132 22.75 -15.82 34.25
CA THR A 132 23.61 -14.77 34.79
C THR A 132 23.88 -14.91 36.30
N THR A 133 23.01 -15.59 37.06
CA THR A 133 23.24 -15.79 38.52
C THR A 133 24.28 -16.87 38.85
N THR A 134 24.64 -17.73 37.90
CA THR A 134 25.72 -18.73 38.10
C THR A 134 27.11 -18.14 37.89
N ILE A 135 27.22 -16.95 37.30
CA ILE A 135 28.48 -16.24 37.13
C ILE A 135 28.68 -15.23 38.26
N ARG A 136 29.35 -15.73 39.30
CA ARG A 136 30.24 -15.02 40.24
C ARG A 136 29.62 -14.27 41.42
N TYR A 137 29.82 -14.88 42.60
CA TYR A 137 30.46 -14.19 43.73
C TYR A 137 31.76 -13.50 43.27
N ALA A 138 31.67 -12.30 42.71
CA ALA A 138 32.80 -11.41 42.55
C ALA A 138 32.31 -9.96 42.67
N LYS A 139 32.43 -9.41 43.88
CA LYS A 139 32.65 -7.99 44.19
C LYS A 139 31.98 -6.95 43.26
N GLY A 140 30.80 -6.48 43.68
CA GLY A 140 30.31 -5.11 43.47
C GLY A 140 29.72 -4.78 42.08
N PRO A 141 28.63 -3.98 42.01
CA PRO A 141 28.02 -3.58 40.75
C PRO A 141 28.88 -2.49 40.10
N THR A 142 29.84 -2.92 39.28
CA THR A 142 30.45 -2.02 38.31
C THR A 142 29.69 -2.25 37.01
N PHE A 143 28.93 -1.25 36.54
CA PHE A 143 28.21 -1.28 35.24
C PHE A 143 29.15 -1.29 34.02
N MET A 144 30.42 -1.65 34.22
CA MET A 144 31.38 -1.74 33.14
C MET A 144 31.35 -3.18 32.64
N PRO A 145 30.95 -3.45 31.39
CA PRO A 145 31.13 -4.77 30.82
C PRO A 145 32.63 -5.11 30.93
N VAL A 146 32.94 -6.33 31.35
CA VAL A 146 34.29 -6.87 31.22
C VAL A 146 34.58 -6.86 29.72
N ILE A 147 35.37 -5.88 29.28
CA ILE A 147 35.91 -5.86 27.93
C ILE A 147 36.99 -6.93 27.95
N ASP A 148 36.65 -8.08 27.36
CA ASP A 148 37.64 -9.10 27.06
C ASP A 148 38.52 -8.52 25.95
N ASP A 149 39.77 -8.16 26.29
CA ASP A 149 40.77 -7.62 25.34
C ASP A 149 41.30 -8.69 24.37
N THR A 150 40.67 -9.86 24.32
CA THR A 150 40.93 -10.82 23.26
C THR A 150 40.46 -10.23 21.93
N PRO A 151 41.33 -10.19 20.90
CA PRO A 151 40.92 -9.72 19.59
C PRO A 151 39.71 -10.57 19.15
N PRO A 152 38.62 -9.99 18.62
CA PRO A 152 37.43 -10.72 18.23
C PRO A 152 37.73 -11.57 17.00
N THR A 153 38.42 -12.70 17.19
CA THR A 153 38.81 -13.63 16.13
C THR A 153 37.86 -14.81 16.00
N THR A 154 36.93 -14.97 16.94
CA THR A 154 35.96 -16.07 16.93
C THR A 154 34.57 -15.52 16.62
N TRP A 155 34.17 -15.66 15.36
CA TRP A 155 32.79 -15.47 14.93
C TRP A 155 31.88 -16.33 15.79
N LEU A 156 30.86 -15.74 16.41
CA LEU A 156 29.89 -16.52 17.16
C LEU A 156 29.00 -17.28 16.17
N PRO A 157 28.52 -18.48 16.52
CA PRO A 157 27.54 -19.20 15.70
C PRO A 157 26.29 -18.35 15.41
N ILE A 158 25.94 -17.45 16.32
CA ILE A 158 24.85 -16.48 16.17
C ILE A 158 25.12 -15.51 15.03
N ASP A 159 26.36 -15.01 14.89
CA ASP A 159 26.74 -14.10 13.79
C ASP A 159 26.61 -14.79 12.44
N SER A 160 26.93 -16.08 12.37
CA SER A 160 26.77 -16.90 11.17
C SER A 160 25.30 -17.09 10.80
N ILE A 161 24.42 -17.32 11.77
CA ILE A 161 22.97 -17.46 11.56
C ILE A 161 22.38 -16.11 11.11
N LEU A 162 22.73 -15.02 11.78
CA LEU A 162 22.24 -13.69 11.44
C LEU A 162 22.69 -13.28 10.03
N TYR A 163 23.97 -13.53 9.69
CA TYR A 163 24.50 -13.28 8.35
C TYR A 163 23.80 -14.13 7.30
N ALA A 164 23.53 -15.41 7.57
CA ALA A 164 22.80 -16.27 6.65
C ALA A 164 21.37 -15.75 6.38
N ILE A 165 20.66 -15.28 7.41
CA ILE A 165 19.32 -14.68 7.26
C ILE A 165 19.40 -13.42 6.39
N ILE A 166 20.36 -12.54 6.65
CA ILE A 166 20.56 -11.31 5.87
C ILE A 166 20.83 -11.63 4.39
N VAL A 167 21.70 -12.61 4.11
CA VAL A 167 21.99 -13.04 2.74
C VAL A 167 20.75 -13.60 2.06
N ILE A 168 19.95 -14.43 2.74
CA ILE A 168 18.70 -14.98 2.20
C ILE A 168 17.72 -13.86 1.86
N LEU A 169 17.53 -12.89 2.75
CA LEU A 169 16.63 -11.75 2.52
C LEU A 169 17.09 -10.89 1.35
N LEU A 170 18.40 -10.64 1.21
CA LEU A 170 18.96 -9.91 0.08
C LEU A 170 18.76 -10.65 -1.24
N VAL A 171 18.94 -11.97 -1.28
CA VAL A 171 18.70 -12.79 -2.48
C VAL A 171 17.23 -12.73 -2.87
N ILE A 172 16.31 -12.86 -1.92
CA ILE A 172 14.87 -12.75 -2.17
C ILE A 172 14.53 -11.36 -2.72
N PHE A 173 15.08 -10.30 -2.12
CA PHE A 173 14.87 -8.93 -2.58
C PHE A 173 15.34 -8.72 -4.02
N ILE A 174 16.54 -9.20 -4.37
CA ILE A 174 17.08 -9.11 -5.73
C ILE A 174 16.20 -9.86 -6.73
N ILE A 175 15.69 -11.05 -6.38
CA ILE A 175 14.78 -11.82 -7.24
C ILE A 175 13.48 -11.06 -7.50
N VAL A 176 12.89 -10.46 -6.46
CA VAL A 176 11.66 -9.66 -6.59
C VAL A 176 11.91 -8.43 -7.47
N CYS A 177 13.02 -7.71 -7.24
CA CYS A 177 13.41 -6.57 -8.08
C CYS A 177 13.61 -6.99 -9.54
N PHE A 178 14.31 -8.10 -9.79
CA PHE A 178 14.53 -8.60 -11.14
C PHE A 178 13.22 -8.97 -11.84
N GLN A 179 12.29 -9.61 -11.14
CA GLN A 179 10.97 -9.94 -11.66
C GLN A 179 10.14 -8.68 -11.97
N ALA A 180 10.15 -7.69 -11.08
CA ALA A 180 9.47 -6.41 -11.30
C ALA A 180 10.05 -5.67 -12.51
N CYS A 181 11.39 -5.58 -12.60
CA CYS A 181 12.08 -5.01 -13.75
C CYS A 181 11.78 -5.77 -15.04
N TYR A 182 11.72 -7.11 -15.00
CA TYR A 182 11.38 -7.93 -16.15
C TYR A 182 9.93 -7.67 -16.63
N VAL A 183 8.97 -7.56 -15.71
CA VAL A 183 7.57 -7.24 -16.06
C VAL A 183 7.44 -5.84 -16.64
N VAL A 184 8.11 -4.85 -16.06
CA VAL A 184 8.12 -3.47 -16.56
C VAL A 184 8.78 -3.41 -17.94
N TRP A 185 9.92 -4.08 -18.11
CA TRP A 185 10.59 -4.20 -19.41
C TRP A 185 9.65 -4.83 -20.43
N TYR A 186 9.06 -5.99 -20.11
CA TYR A 186 8.16 -6.70 -21.02
C TYR A 186 6.98 -5.81 -21.45
N LYS A 187 6.36 -5.09 -20.50
CA LYS A 187 5.29 -4.13 -20.81
C LYS A 187 5.77 -2.94 -21.65
N CYS A 188 6.95 -2.41 -21.39
CA CYS A 188 7.55 -1.34 -22.21
C CYS A 188 7.87 -1.82 -23.64
N LEU A 189 8.35 -3.06 -23.79
CA LEU A 189 8.65 -3.66 -25.08
C LEU A 189 7.37 -3.93 -25.88
N GLU A 190 6.30 -4.36 -25.21
CA GLU A 190 4.98 -4.50 -25.83
C GLU A 190 4.43 -3.15 -26.29
N ARG A 191 4.59 -2.07 -25.49
CA ARG A 191 4.21 -0.71 -25.90
C ARG A 191 4.97 -0.25 -27.15
N ARG A 192 6.28 -0.51 -27.23
CA ARG A 192 7.09 -0.20 -28.43
C ARG A 192 6.63 -1.00 -29.65
N ARG A 193 6.27 -2.29 -29.49
CA ARG A 193 5.77 -3.11 -30.59
C ARG A 193 4.41 -2.62 -31.12
N LYS A 194 3.50 -2.22 -30.23
CA LYS A 194 2.21 -1.60 -30.61
C LYS A 194 2.39 -0.24 -31.29
N GLY A 195 3.39 0.54 -30.90
CA GLY A 195 3.75 1.81 -31.57
C GLY A 195 4.21 1.61 -33.02
N LYS A 196 5.10 0.65 -33.27
CA LYS A 196 5.56 0.34 -34.63
C LYS A 196 4.43 -0.16 -35.54
N ASN A 197 3.55 -1.03 -35.05
CA ASN A 197 2.41 -1.52 -35.85
C ASN A 197 1.43 -0.41 -36.25
N ARG A 198 1.27 0.65 -35.44
CA ARG A 198 0.44 1.81 -35.79
C ARG A 198 1.09 2.68 -36.87
N MET A 199 2.42 2.78 -36.90
CA MET A 199 3.14 3.55 -37.91
C MET A 199 3.07 2.90 -39.29
N TYR A 200 3.27 1.58 -39.39
CA TYR A 200 3.10 0.85 -40.66
C TYR A 200 1.67 0.92 -41.20
N ARG A 201 0.66 0.90 -40.33
CA ARG A 201 -0.75 1.06 -40.74
C ARG A 201 -1.05 2.46 -41.27
N ARG A 202 -0.37 3.51 -40.79
CA ARG A 202 -0.59 4.88 -41.26
C ARG A 202 0.05 5.10 -42.63
N VAL A 203 1.30 4.65 -42.81
CA VAL A 203 2.01 4.70 -44.11
C VAL A 203 1.28 3.89 -45.19
N SER A 204 0.70 2.73 -44.85
CA SER A 204 -0.07 1.94 -45.81
C SER A 204 -1.37 2.61 -46.24
N ASN A 205 -1.99 3.42 -45.38
CA ASN A 205 -3.20 4.17 -45.72
C ASN A 205 -2.85 5.41 -46.58
N ASP A 206 -1.75 6.08 -46.28
CA ASP A 206 -1.29 7.26 -47.04
C ASP A 206 -0.86 6.88 -48.47
N VAL A 207 -0.31 5.67 -48.67
CA VAL A 207 0.05 5.15 -50.01
C VAL A 207 -1.19 4.75 -50.82
N SER A 208 -2.23 4.20 -50.18
CA SER A 208 -3.48 3.87 -50.89
C SER A 208 -4.35 5.08 -51.23
N GLU A 209 -4.15 6.21 -50.56
CA GLU A 209 -4.91 7.46 -50.82
C GLU A 209 -4.23 8.35 -51.86
N SER A 210 -2.97 8.07 -52.23
CA SER A 210 -2.21 8.81 -53.24
C SER A 210 -2.22 8.19 -54.65
N GLU A 211 -2.93 7.08 -54.88
CA GLU A 211 -2.95 6.40 -56.20
C GLU A 211 -4.17 6.74 -57.08
N ASP A 212 -5.11 7.59 -56.64
CA ASP A 212 -6.36 7.88 -57.37
C ASP A 212 -6.47 9.31 -57.97
N GLU A 213 -5.45 10.16 -57.87
CA GLU A 213 -5.46 11.51 -58.49
C GLU A 213 -4.16 11.79 -59.24
N GLU A 214 -4.08 11.40 -60.52
CA GLU A 214 -3.42 12.15 -61.61
C GLU A 214 -3.30 11.26 -62.85
N ASP A 215 -4.13 11.49 -63.87
CA ASP A 215 -3.74 11.34 -65.29
C ASP A 215 -4.82 11.91 -66.23
N ASP A 216 -5.05 13.23 -66.16
CA ASP A 216 -5.65 14.00 -67.26
C ASP A 216 -4.56 14.87 -67.91
N LYS A 217 -3.71 14.25 -68.74
CA LYS A 217 -2.71 14.95 -69.56
C LYS A 217 -3.17 15.06 -71.01
N PHE A 218 -3.59 16.27 -71.35
CA PHE A 218 -3.94 16.78 -72.67
C PHE A 218 -2.83 16.55 -73.72
N ASP A 219 -3.11 15.74 -74.74
CA ASP A 219 -2.15 15.42 -75.82
C ASP A 219 -2.55 16.11 -77.14
N ILE A 220 -1.71 17.05 -77.60
CA ILE A 220 -1.93 17.99 -78.73
C ILE A 220 -1.81 17.30 -80.12
N ARG A 221 -1.64 15.98 -80.15
CA ARG A 221 -1.24 15.24 -81.36
C ARG A 221 -2.38 14.92 -82.35
N ASN A 222 -3.64 15.20 -82.02
CA ASN A 222 -4.78 14.90 -82.91
C ASN A 222 -5.20 16.03 -83.86
N HIS A 223 -4.61 17.22 -83.77
CA HIS A 223 -4.99 18.34 -84.64
C HIS A 223 -4.32 18.31 -86.05
N GLU A 224 -3.25 17.53 -86.24
CA GLU A 224 -2.59 17.36 -87.55
C GLU A 224 -3.21 16.24 -88.41
N LYS A 225 -3.89 15.25 -87.81
CA LYS A 225 -4.60 14.21 -88.57
C LYS A 225 -5.83 14.73 -89.31
N SER A 226 -6.43 15.83 -88.84
CA SER A 226 -7.56 16.50 -89.51
C SER A 226 -7.16 17.24 -90.80
N LYS A 227 -5.90 17.71 -90.91
CA LYS A 227 -5.41 18.39 -92.12
C LYS A 227 -5.07 17.43 -93.26
N LYS A 228 -4.51 16.25 -92.95
CA LYS A 228 -4.16 15.23 -93.97
C LYS A 228 -5.36 14.50 -94.60
N ILE A 229 -6.56 14.56 -93.99
CA ILE A 229 -7.77 13.94 -94.55
C ILE A 229 -8.44 14.86 -95.61
N LYS A 230 -8.13 16.17 -95.63
CA LYS A 230 -8.69 17.11 -96.62
C LYS A 230 -7.87 17.27 -97.91
N GLU A 231 -6.67 16.69 -98.00
CA GLU A 231 -5.82 16.74 -99.21
C GLU A 231 -5.88 15.49 -100.10
N ASN A 232 -6.60 14.43 -99.67
CA ASN A 232 -6.76 13.18 -100.45
C ASN A 232 -8.21 12.96 -100.95
N SER A 233 -9.02 14.02 -101.09
CA SER A 233 -10.34 13.93 -101.75
C SER A 233 -10.55 15.05 -102.77
N VAL A 234 -9.81 14.99 -103.87
CA VAL A 234 -10.23 15.45 -105.22
C VAL A 234 -9.75 14.42 -106.22
#